data_AF-A0A5B8U832-F1
#
_entry.id   AF-A0A5B8U832-F1
#
_cell.length_a   1.000
_cell.length_b   1.000
_cell.length_c   1.000
_cell.angle_alpha   90.00
_cell.angle_beta   90.00
_cell.angle_gamma   90.00
#
_symmetry.space_group_name_H-M   'P 1'
#
loop_
_entity.id
_entity.type
_entity.pdbx_description
1 polymer ?
#
loop_
_entity_poly.entity_id
_entity_poly.type
_entity_poly.pdbx_seq_one_letter_code
_entity_poly.pdbx_strand_id
1 'polypeptide(L)'
;MTALELVRTRLAESRTAGLPFEVAWPIALHGVDAAWGPVLEDTADEWRAAFENRPPNCRLLALRSIGEDPDRSQPVDGECEHCGRPLPAPAVRGPRRRYCTARCRRDAHVLRSGVAAAHGRRIAA
;
A
#
# COMPACT_ATOMS: atom_id res chain seq x y z
N MET A 1 4.21 2.51 -28.59
CA MET A 1 4.27 1.17 -27.98
C MET A 1 5.52 1.12 -27.13
N THR A 2 5.35 0.95 -25.82
CA THR A 2 6.45 0.92 -24.84
C THR A 2 7.15 -0.46 -24.84
N ALA A 3 8.35 -0.54 -24.26
CA ALA A 3 9.07 -1.81 -24.09
C ALA A 3 8.23 -2.86 -23.33
N LEU A 4 7.54 -2.44 -22.27
CA LEU A 4 6.66 -3.31 -21.47
C LEU A 4 5.44 -3.78 -22.26
N GLU A 5 4.84 -2.92 -23.08
CA GLU A 5 3.71 -3.30 -23.96
C GLU A 5 4.14 -4.32 -25.01
N LEU A 6 5.32 -4.14 -25.61
CA LEU A 6 5.88 -5.07 -26.60
C LEU A 6 6.07 -6.47 -26.01
N VAL A 7 6.68 -6.55 -24.82
CA VAL A 7 6.90 -7.82 -24.10
C VAL A 7 5.57 -8.50 -23.78
N ARG A 8 4.57 -7.75 -23.28
CA ARG A 8 3.22 -8.27 -22.99
C ARG A 8 2.56 -8.88 -24.23
N THR A 9 2.58 -8.16 -25.35
CA THR A 9 1.95 -8.61 -26.60
C THR A 9 2.59 -9.90 -27.09
N ARG A 10 3.92 -9.95 -27.16
CA ARG A 10 4.65 -11.14 -27.64
C ARG A 10 4.49 -12.36 -26.76
N LEU A 11 4.45 -12.17 -25.44
CA LEU A 11 4.15 -13.25 -24.51
C LEU A 11 2.71 -13.76 -24.69
N ALA A 12 1.73 -12.88 -24.93
CA ALA A 12 0.36 -13.30 -25.20
C ALA A 12 0.24 -14.09 -26.52
N GLU A 13 0.94 -13.67 -27.57
CA GLU A 13 1.04 -14.39 -28.85
C GLU A 13 1.69 -15.76 -28.68
N SER A 14 2.84 -15.82 -28.01
CA SER A 14 3.58 -17.06 -27.75
C SER A 14 2.76 -18.06 -26.94
N ARG A 15 2.00 -17.57 -25.95
CA ARG A 15 1.07 -18.39 -25.17
C ARG A 15 -0.06 -18.95 -26.03
N THR A 16 -0.60 -18.13 -26.93
CA THR A 16 -1.65 -18.55 -27.88
C THR A 16 -1.12 -19.60 -28.85
N ALA A 17 0.16 -19.52 -29.20
CA ALA A 17 0.87 -20.54 -29.98
C ALA A 17 1.28 -21.79 -29.17
N GLY A 18 1.00 -21.84 -27.87
CA GLY A 18 1.30 -22.99 -27.00
C GLY A 18 2.77 -23.15 -26.65
N LEU A 19 3.59 -22.11 -26.82
CA LEU A 19 5.00 -22.16 -26.47
C LEU A 19 5.20 -22.15 -24.94
N PRO A 20 6.17 -22.90 -24.41
CA PRO A 20 6.56 -22.78 -23.00
C PRO A 20 7.28 -21.44 -22.75
N PHE A 21 7.29 -20.99 -21.49
CA PHE A 21 7.84 -19.69 -21.12
C PHE A 21 9.33 -19.56 -21.47
N GLU A 22 10.09 -20.63 -21.32
CA GLU A 22 11.55 -20.68 -21.58
C GLU A 22 11.87 -20.37 -23.05
N VAL A 23 10.94 -20.65 -23.96
CA VAL A 23 11.04 -20.32 -25.39
C VAL A 23 10.43 -18.96 -25.67
N ALA A 24 9.29 -18.64 -25.04
CA ALA A 24 8.59 -17.38 -25.24
C ALA A 24 9.36 -16.15 -24.71
N TRP A 25 10.09 -16.29 -23.61
CA TRP A 25 10.77 -15.20 -22.91
C TRP A 25 11.90 -14.57 -23.75
N PRO A 26 12.88 -15.34 -24.30
CA PRO A 26 13.89 -14.77 -25.19
C PRO A 26 13.29 -14.10 -26.44
N ILE A 27 12.21 -14.65 -27.00
CA ILE A 27 11.50 -14.08 -28.15
C ILE A 27 10.85 -12.75 -27.77
N ALA A 28 10.22 -12.68 -26.59
CA ALA A 28 9.59 -11.47 -26.10
C ALA A 28 10.59 -10.32 -25.88
N LEU A 29 11.79 -10.64 -25.40
CA LEU A 29 12.89 -9.69 -25.17
C LEU A 29 13.60 -9.21 -26.46
N HIS A 30 13.35 -9.85 -27.61
CA HIS A 30 14.07 -9.55 -28.83
C HIS A 30 13.84 -8.11 -29.33
N GLY A 31 14.86 -7.27 -29.34
CA GLY A 31 14.74 -5.86 -29.74
C GLY A 31 14.09 -4.96 -28.68
N VAL A 32 13.98 -5.43 -27.44
CA VAL A 32 13.78 -4.55 -26.29
C VAL A 32 15.05 -3.75 -26.05
N ASP A 33 14.91 -2.47 -25.70
CA ASP A 33 16.02 -1.59 -25.35
C ASP A 33 16.87 -2.21 -24.22
N ALA A 34 18.19 -2.20 -24.41
CA ALA A 34 19.16 -2.74 -23.46
C ALA A 34 19.03 -2.12 -22.06
N ALA A 35 18.54 -0.88 -21.94
CA ALA A 35 18.28 -0.24 -20.65
C ALA A 35 17.23 -0.99 -19.80
N TRP A 36 16.30 -1.70 -20.45
CA TRP A 36 15.25 -2.46 -19.77
C TRP A 36 15.65 -3.90 -19.45
N GLY A 37 16.73 -4.41 -20.05
CA GLY A 37 17.20 -5.78 -19.89
C GLY A 37 17.34 -6.19 -18.41
N PRO A 38 18.10 -5.46 -17.58
CA PRO A 38 18.29 -5.82 -16.17
C PRO A 38 16.98 -5.86 -15.37
N VAL A 39 16.06 -4.91 -15.63
CA VAL A 39 14.77 -4.82 -14.93
C VAL A 39 13.85 -5.97 -15.32
N LEU A 40 13.83 -6.33 -16.60
CA LEU A 40 13.01 -7.43 -17.09
C LEU A 40 13.52 -8.78 -16.60
N GLU A 41 14.84 -8.98 -16.56
CA GLU A 41 15.44 -10.19 -15.98
C GLU A 41 15.17 -10.31 -14.47
N ASP A 42 15.30 -9.22 -13.70
CA ASP A 42 15.00 -9.23 -12.25
C ASP A 42 13.52 -9.53 -11.95
N THR A 43 12.62 -9.28 -12.91
CA THR A 43 11.18 -9.53 -12.79
C THR A 43 10.69 -10.75 -13.57
N ALA A 44 11.61 -11.56 -14.13
CA ALA A 44 11.27 -12.65 -15.04
C ALA A 44 10.35 -13.71 -14.39
N ASP A 45 10.46 -13.93 -13.08
CA ASP A 45 9.61 -14.86 -12.33
C ASP A 45 8.15 -14.37 -12.23
N GLU A 46 7.92 -13.08 -12.06
CA GLU A 46 6.59 -12.48 -12.10
C GLU A 46 5.98 -12.58 -13.49
N TRP A 47 6.77 -12.35 -14.54
CA TRP A 47 6.36 -12.55 -15.93
C TRP A 47 6.00 -14.01 -16.22
N ARG A 48 6.81 -14.96 -15.74
CA ARG A 48 6.54 -16.40 -15.84
C ARG A 48 5.22 -16.76 -15.15
N ALA A 49 5.03 -16.31 -13.91
CA ALA A 49 3.81 -16.57 -13.16
C ALA A 49 2.56 -16.04 -13.90
N ALA A 50 2.64 -14.83 -14.47
CA ALA A 50 1.56 -14.26 -15.26
C ALA A 50 1.32 -15.05 -16.57
N PHE A 51 2.38 -15.46 -17.27
CA PHE A 51 2.30 -16.25 -18.50
C PHE A 51 1.60 -17.60 -18.29
N GLU A 52 1.93 -18.28 -17.19
CA GLU A 52 1.41 -19.60 -16.82
C GLU A 52 0.03 -19.56 -16.16
N ASN A 53 -0.61 -18.38 -16.06
CA ASN A 53 -1.84 -18.16 -15.30
C ASN A 53 -1.74 -18.58 -13.82
N ARG A 54 -0.54 -18.52 -13.23
CA ARG A 54 -0.40 -18.77 -11.79
C ARG A 54 -1.06 -17.62 -11.01
N PRO A 55 -1.82 -17.93 -9.95
CA PRO A 55 -2.42 -16.89 -9.12
C PRO A 55 -1.33 -16.01 -8.51
N PRO A 56 -1.53 -14.69 -8.44
CA PRO A 56 -0.58 -13.79 -7.80
C PRO A 56 -0.41 -14.18 -6.33
N ASN A 57 0.83 -14.15 -5.84
CA ASN A 57 1.12 -14.44 -4.44
C ASN A 57 0.52 -13.35 -3.52
N CYS A 58 0.41 -13.66 -2.22
CA CYS A 58 -0.15 -12.74 -1.22
C CYS A 58 0.54 -11.37 -1.20
N ARG A 59 1.85 -11.30 -1.51
CA ARG A 59 2.61 -10.05 -1.56
C ARG A 59 2.16 -9.17 -2.73
N LEU A 60 2.02 -9.74 -3.92
CA LEU A 60 1.52 -9.04 -5.11
C LEU A 60 0.08 -8.56 -4.91
N LEU A 61 -0.78 -9.38 -4.31
CA LEU A 61 -2.14 -8.98 -3.94
C LEU A 61 -2.16 -7.82 -2.94
N ALA A 62 -1.26 -7.84 -1.94
CA ALA A 62 -1.14 -6.76 -0.97
C ALA A 62 -0.65 -5.46 -1.62
N LEU A 63 0.35 -5.52 -2.49
CA LEU A 63 0.85 -4.35 -3.24
C LEU A 63 -0.21 -3.77 -4.17
N ARG A 64 -0.95 -4.63 -4.87
CA ARG A 64 -2.07 -4.23 -5.71
C ARG A 64 -3.17 -3.52 -4.90
N SER A 65 -3.52 -4.07 -3.73
CA SER A 65 -4.48 -3.44 -2.81
C SER A 65 -4.03 -2.07 -2.29
N ILE A 66 -2.73 -1.80 -2.20
CA ILE A 66 -2.21 -0.48 -1.80
C ILE A 66 -2.29 0.51 -2.96
N GLY A 67 -1.99 0.06 -4.20
CA GLY A 67 -2.05 0.90 -5.39
C GLY A 67 -3.46 1.23 -5.88
N GLU A 68 -4.43 0.33 -5.67
CA GLU A 68 -5.83 0.51 -6.10
C GLU A 68 -6.67 1.40 -5.14
N ASP A 69 -6.18 1.65 -3.92
CA ASP A 69 -6.89 2.43 -2.90
C ASP A 69 -6.05 3.67 -2.52
N PRO A 70 -6.10 4.75 -3.34
CA PRO A 70 -5.40 5.99 -3.02
C PRO A 70 -5.92 6.64 -1.73
N ASP A 71 -7.15 6.33 -1.31
CA ASP A 71 -7.75 6.82 -0.07
C ASP A 71 -7.19 6.13 1.19
N ARG A 72 -6.68 4.89 1.09
CA ARG A 72 -5.92 4.25 2.18
C ARG A 72 -4.59 4.92 2.49
N SER A 73 -4.05 5.67 1.53
CA SER A 73 -2.78 6.40 1.68
C SER A 73 -2.98 7.80 2.25
N GLN A 74 -4.22 8.30 2.33
CA GLN A 74 -4.49 9.59 2.93
C GLN A 74 -4.45 9.47 4.46
N PRO A 75 -3.52 10.16 5.15
CA PRO A 75 -3.65 10.34 6.57
C PRO A 75 -4.98 11.05 6.82
N VAL A 76 -5.92 10.38 7.48
CA VAL A 76 -7.12 11.06 7.97
C VAL A 76 -6.66 12.05 9.03
N ASP A 77 -6.56 13.32 8.63
CA ASP A 77 -6.37 14.43 9.54
C ASP A 77 -7.53 14.41 10.53
N GLY A 78 -7.21 14.19 11.80
CA GLY A 78 -8.17 14.21 12.88
C GLY A 78 -7.61 15.02 14.02
N GLU A 79 -8.46 15.82 14.66
CA GLU A 79 -8.10 16.57 15.86
C GLU A 79 -8.56 15.84 17.11
N CYS A 80 -7.84 16.04 18.22
CA CYS A 80 -8.24 15.49 19.49
C CYS A 80 -9.52 16.19 19.99
N GLU A 81 -10.58 15.41 20.24
CA GLU A 81 -11.87 15.91 20.77
C GLU A 81 -11.76 16.61 22.13
N HIS A 82 -10.61 16.55 22.81
CA HIS A 82 -10.39 17.17 24.12
C HIS A 82 -9.53 18.43 24.08
N CYS A 83 -8.44 18.43 23.31
CA CYS A 83 -7.45 19.52 23.32
C CYS A 83 -7.25 20.21 21.97
N GLY A 84 -7.97 19.78 20.92
CA GLY A 84 -7.89 20.34 19.57
C GLY A 84 -6.57 20.08 18.83
N ARG A 85 -5.58 19.44 19.47
CA ARG A 85 -4.30 19.14 18.82
C ARG A 85 -4.46 18.05 17.76
N PRO A 86 -3.64 18.08 16.69
CA PRO A 86 -3.65 17.03 15.68
C PRO A 86 -3.38 15.67 16.33
N LEU A 87 -4.14 14.66 15.91
CA LEU A 87 -3.94 13.30 16.33
C LEU A 87 -2.64 12.77 15.72
N PRO A 88 -1.87 11.95 16.47
CA PRO A 88 -0.75 11.25 15.88
C PRO A 88 -1.26 10.38 14.73
N ALA A 89 -0.44 10.26 13.68
CA ALA A 89 -0.78 9.55 12.46
C ALA A 89 -1.53 8.24 12.77
N PRO A 90 -2.63 7.95 12.05
CA PRO A 90 -3.43 6.77 12.32
C PRO A 90 -2.54 5.52 12.26
N ALA A 91 -2.73 4.61 13.22
CA ALA A 91 -2.12 3.30 13.10
C ALA A 91 -2.72 2.62 11.87
N VAL A 92 -1.87 2.12 10.97
CA VAL A 92 -2.21 1.49 9.68
C VAL A 92 -3.30 0.41 9.82
N ARG A 93 -3.48 -0.15 11.02
CA ARG A 93 -4.62 -0.98 11.39
C ARG A 93 -5.11 -0.60 12.79
N GLY A 94 -6.31 -0.02 12.88
CA GLY A 94 -6.96 0.25 14.16
C GLY A 94 -8.17 1.18 14.03
N PRO A 95 -9.09 1.17 15.01
CA PRO A 95 -10.20 2.12 15.03
C PRO A 95 -9.68 3.57 15.07
N ARG A 96 -10.41 4.48 14.40
CA ARG A 96 -10.09 5.92 14.38
C ARG A 96 -9.86 6.42 15.81
N ARG A 97 -8.65 6.92 16.10
CA ARG A 97 -8.33 7.51 17.40
C ARG A 97 -9.15 8.80 17.55
N ARG A 98 -9.73 9.03 18.73
CA ARG A 98 -10.47 10.28 19.06
C ARG A 98 -9.66 11.23 19.95
N TYR A 99 -8.57 10.72 20.54
CA TYR A 99 -7.76 11.45 21.51
C TYR A 99 -6.27 11.25 21.22
N CYS A 100 -5.49 12.33 21.34
CA CYS A 100 -4.05 12.31 21.04
C CYS A 100 -3.25 11.50 22.06
N THR A 101 -3.72 11.41 23.30
CA THR A 101 -3.07 10.66 24.37
C THR A 101 -4.10 9.97 25.27
N ALA A 102 -3.65 8.97 26.04
CA ALA A 102 -4.45 8.35 27.09
C ALA A 102 -4.85 9.33 28.20
N ARG A 103 -4.11 10.42 28.39
CA ARG A 103 -4.47 11.51 29.31
C ARG A 103 -5.70 12.26 28.81
N CYS A 104 -5.68 12.75 27.58
CA CYS A 104 -6.83 13.45 26.99
C CYS A 104 -8.10 12.60 26.93
N ARG A 105 -7.95 11.28 26.71
CA ARG A 105 -9.08 10.33 26.80
C ARG A 105 -9.67 10.28 28.22
N ARG A 106 -8.84 10.23 29.26
CA ARG A 106 -9.28 10.21 30.66
C ARG A 106 -9.93 11.53 31.05
N ASP A 107 -9.30 12.66 30.74
CA ASP A 107 -9.81 13.99 31.09
C ASP A 107 -11.16 14.25 30.40
N ALA A 108 -11.31 13.87 29.13
CA ALA A 108 -12.60 13.93 28.43
C ALA A 108 -13.68 13.02 29.05
N HIS A 109 -13.31 11.83 29.50
CA HIS A 109 -14.23 10.93 30.21
C HIS A 109 -14.70 11.55 31.54
N VAL A 110 -13.78 12.12 32.33
CA VAL A 110 -14.08 12.81 33.59
C VAL A 110 -15.07 13.96 33.36
N LEU A 111 -14.84 14.80 32.33
CA LEU A 111 -15.74 15.89 31.95
C LEU A 111 -17.13 15.39 31.54
N ARG A 112 -17.21 14.28 30.78
CA ARG A 112 -18.49 13.71 30.30
C ARG A 112 -19.26 12.97 31.40
N SER A 113 -18.57 12.35 32.34
CA SER A 113 -19.19 11.59 33.45
C SER A 113 -19.66 12.48 34.60
N GLY A 114 -19.40 13.79 34.57
CA GLY A 114 -19.78 14.73 35.65
C GLY A 114 -19.07 14.46 36.98
N VAL A 115 -18.07 13.57 37.00
CA VAL A 115 -17.27 13.28 38.19
C VAL A 115 -16.23 14.38 38.29
N ALA A 116 -16.47 15.39 39.12
CA ALA A 116 -15.54 16.48 39.36
C ALA A 116 -14.24 15.96 40.00
N ALA A 117 -13.25 15.59 39.18
CA ALA A 117 -11.89 15.37 39.66
C ALA A 117 -11.13 16.70 39.59
N ALA A 118 -11.15 17.41 40.72
CA ALA A 118 -10.21 18.47 41.02
C ALA A 118 -8.77 17.94 40.89
N HIS A 119 -8.08 18.26 39.80
CA HIS A 119 -6.63 18.13 39.74
C HIS A 119 -5.98 19.26 38.96
N GLY A 120 -5.48 20.23 39.73
CA GLY A 120 -4.17 20.83 39.48
C GLY A 120 -4.05 21.71 38.26
N ARG A 121 -4.51 22.97 38.41
CA ARG A 121 -3.85 24.11 37.77
C ARG A 121 -2.34 24.02 37.97
N ARG A 122 -1.59 23.87 36.89
CA ARG A 122 -0.26 24.49 36.69
C ARG A 122 -0.17 24.89 35.21
N ILE A 123 -0.72 26.05 34.90
CA ILE A 123 -0.18 26.89 33.85
C ILE A 123 1.01 27.58 34.52
N ALA A 124 2.22 27.21 34.10
CA ALA A 124 3.43 27.94 34.43
C ALA A 124 3.98 28.50 33.12
N ALA A 125 4.05 29.84 33.09
CA ALA A 125 4.76 30.76 32.19
C ALA A 125 4.65 30.54 30.68
#